data_AF-A0A943QYY7-F1
#
_entry.id   AF-A0A943QYY7-F1
#
_cell.length_a   1.000
_cell.length_b   1.000
_cell.length_c   1.000
_cell.angle_alpha   90.00
_cell.angle_beta   90.00
_cell.angle_gamma   90.00
#
_symmetry.space_group_name_H-M   'P 1'
#
loop_
_entity.id
_entity.type
_entity.pdbx_description
1 polymer ?
#
loop_
_entity_poly.entity_id
_entity_poly.type
_entity_poly.pdbx_seq_one_letter_code
_entity_poly.pdbx_strand_id
1 'polypeptide(L)'
;MTNNLLVLQSDFGWVDGAVSAMIGVALQEEPSLGVHHLTHDITPYNTFEASYRLFQTVEYWPEGTTFVSVVDPGVGSSRKSVVALTKTGQYIVTP
;
A
#
# COMPACT_ATOMS: atom_id res chain seq x y z
N MET A 1 18.40 1.56 -1.49
CA MET A 1 18.28 1.24 -2.95
C MET A 1 16.86 0.79 -3.21
N THR A 2 16.21 1.16 -4.32
CA THR A 2 14.85 0.68 -4.66
C THR A 2 14.92 -0.71 -5.29
N ASN A 3 14.07 -1.64 -4.85
CA ASN A 3 14.14 -3.07 -5.23
C ASN A 3 12.99 -3.52 -6.16
N ASN A 4 12.29 -2.58 -6.80
CA ASN A 4 11.12 -2.78 -7.66
C ASN A 4 9.98 -3.62 -7.03
N LEU A 5 9.93 -3.77 -5.70
CA LEU A 5 8.83 -4.44 -5.03
C LEU A 5 7.80 -3.40 -4.54
N LEU A 6 6.55 -3.64 -4.93
CA LEU A 6 5.38 -2.88 -4.50
C LEU A 6 4.41 -3.81 -3.78
N VAL A 7 4.09 -3.49 -2.52
CA VAL A 7 3.12 -4.25 -1.72
C VAL A 7 1.88 -3.40 -1.50
N LEU A 8 0.72 -3.90 -1.92
CA LEU A 8 -0.56 -3.20 -1.86
C LEU A 8 -1.41 -3.68 -0.67
N GLN A 9 -2.04 -2.73 0.01
CA GLN A 9 -3.06 -2.97 1.02
C GLN A 9 -4.23 -2.00 0.81
N SER A 10 -5.48 -2.46 0.95
CA SER A 10 -6.64 -1.55 1.03
C SER A 10 -7.83 -2.17 1.77
N ASP A 11 -8.92 -1.41 1.89
CA ASP A 11 -10.24 -1.85 2.37
C ASP A 11 -11.27 -1.99 1.23
N PHE A 12 -10.81 -2.09 -0.03
CA PHE A 12 -11.68 -2.16 -1.21
C PHE A 12 -12.28 -3.56 -1.43
N GLY A 13 -11.70 -4.59 -0.83
CA GLY A 13 -11.99 -5.97 -1.14
C GLY A 13 -11.55 -6.37 -2.56
N TRP A 14 -11.96 -7.58 -2.95
CA TRP A 14 -11.60 -8.19 -4.24
C TRP A 14 -12.76 -8.26 -5.24
N VAL A 15 -13.92 -7.72 -4.87
CA VAL A 15 -15.17 -7.94 -5.61
C VAL A 15 -15.21 -7.12 -6.90
N ASP A 16 -14.63 -5.92 -6.90
CA ASP A 16 -14.67 -5.00 -8.03
C ASP A 16 -13.28 -4.71 -8.63
N GLY A 17 -13.25 -3.78 -9.59
CA GLY A 17 -12.05 -3.44 -10.34
C GLY A 17 -11.05 -2.52 -9.63
N ALA A 18 -11.30 -2.08 -8.40
CA ALA A 18 -10.47 -1.07 -7.74
C ALA A 18 -9.02 -1.53 -7.56
N VAL A 19 -8.80 -2.75 -7.04
CA VAL A 19 -7.45 -3.32 -6.89
C VAL A 19 -6.79 -3.53 -8.26
N SER A 20 -7.55 -4.00 -9.25
CA SER A 20 -7.04 -4.15 -10.62
C SER A 20 -6.57 -2.82 -11.21
N ALA A 21 -7.30 -1.72 -10.95
CA ALA A 21 -6.92 -0.39 -11.41
C ALA A 21 -5.64 0.11 -10.72
N MET A 22 -5.48 -0.13 -9.41
CA MET A 22 -4.25 0.21 -8.69
C MET A 22 -3.02 -0.47 -9.31
N ILE A 23 -3.13 -1.76 -9.62
CA ILE A 23 -2.05 -2.52 -10.28
C ILE A 23 -1.76 -1.93 -11.66
N GLY A 24 -2.81 -1.67 -12.46
CA GLY A 24 -2.66 -1.12 -13.80
C GLY A 24 -1.95 0.24 -13.82
N VAL A 25 -2.28 1.13 -12.89
CA VAL A 25 -1.61 2.44 -12.75
C VAL A 25 -0.15 2.25 -12.33
N ALA A 26 0.14 1.38 -11.36
CA ALA A 26 1.52 1.11 -10.95
C ALA A 26 2.39 0.59 -12.12
N LEU A 27 1.85 -0.33 -12.92
CA LEU A 27 2.56 -0.90 -14.07
C LEU A 27 2.69 0.05 -15.25
N GLN A 28 1.89 1.13 -15.33
CA GLN A 28 2.11 2.19 -16.32
C GLN A 28 3.35 3.03 -15.98
N GLU A 29 3.63 3.24 -14.70
CA GLU A 29 4.80 3.99 -14.24
C GLU A 29 6.08 3.14 -14.32
N GLU A 30 6.02 1.87 -13.89
CA GLU A 30 7.15 0.95 -13.97
C GLU A 30 6.66 -0.48 -14.27
N PRO A 31 6.77 -0.94 -15.54
CA PRO A 31 6.29 -2.26 -15.96
C PRO A 31 7.01 -3.44 -15.30
N SER A 32 8.22 -3.25 -14.77
CA SER A 32 8.99 -4.30 -14.10
C SER A 32 8.70 -4.46 -12.60
N LEU A 33 7.73 -3.72 -12.06
CA LEU A 33 7.35 -3.84 -10.65
C LEU A 33 6.88 -5.26 -10.30
N GLY A 34 7.50 -5.83 -9.25
CA GLY A 34 6.96 -6.97 -8.53
C GLY A 34 5.81 -6.49 -7.65
N VAL A 35 4.58 -6.59 -8.16
CA VAL A 35 3.37 -6.21 -7.42
C VAL A 35 2.89 -7.38 -6.58
N HIS A 36 2.77 -7.14 -5.28
CA HIS A 36 2.32 -8.09 -4.28
C HIS A 36 1.19 -7.49 -3.44
N HIS A 37 0.45 -8.33 -2.74
CA HIS A 37 -0.66 -7.93 -1.90
C HIS A 37 -0.37 -8.30 -0.46
N LEU A 38 -0.54 -7.35 0.46
CA LEU A 38 -0.61 -7.63 1.88
C LEU A 38 -2.01 -8.19 2.19
N THR A 39 -3.04 -7.37 1.98
CA THR A 39 -4.45 -7.77 2.03
C THR A 39 -5.31 -6.65 1.47
N HIS A 40 -6.45 -6.99 0.88
CA HIS A 40 -7.48 -6.02 0.50
C HIS A 40 -8.76 -6.18 1.31
N ASP A 41 -8.74 -7.04 2.33
CA ASP A 41 -9.88 -7.39 3.18
C ASP A 41 -9.83 -6.66 4.53
N ILE A 42 -9.18 -5.48 4.58
CA ILE A 42 -9.28 -4.62 5.77
C ILE A 42 -10.75 -4.22 5.96
N THR A 43 -11.23 -4.21 7.19
CA THR A 43 -12.59 -3.73 7.47
C THR A 43 -12.74 -2.30 6.92
N PRO A 44 -13.80 -2.00 6.14
CA PRO A 44 -14.01 -0.67 5.57
C PRO A 44 -13.80 0.45 6.58
N TYR A 45 -12.97 1.42 6.20
CA TYR A 45 -12.63 2.62 6.96
C TYR A 45 -11.81 2.39 8.25
N ASN A 46 -11.37 1.16 8.53
CA ASN A 46 -10.65 0.81 9.74
C ASN A 46 -9.14 1.07 9.63
N THR A 47 -8.73 2.31 9.87
CA THR A 47 -7.33 2.74 9.79
C THR A 47 -6.43 2.08 10.83
N PHE A 48 -6.98 1.69 12.00
CA PHE A 48 -6.22 0.98 13.03
C PHE A 48 -5.85 -0.43 12.57
N GLU A 49 -6.82 -1.17 12.02
CA GLU A 49 -6.57 -2.49 11.45
C GLU A 49 -5.53 -2.42 10.33
N ALA A 50 -5.67 -1.46 9.40
CA ALA A 50 -4.70 -1.22 8.33
C ALA A 50 -3.27 -1.01 8.87
N SER A 51 -3.15 -0.18 9.91
CA SER A 51 -1.87 0.12 10.56
C SER A 51 -1.27 -1.12 11.23
N TYR A 52 -2.11 -1.93 11.88
CA TYR A 52 -1.66 -3.15 12.56
C TYR A 52 -1.15 -4.20 11.56
N ARG A 53 -1.82 -4.38 10.42
CA ARG A 53 -1.39 -5.31 9.36
C ARG A 53 -0.07 -4.90 8.71
N LEU A 54 0.14 -3.60 8.47
CA LEU A 54 1.42 -3.08 8.03
C LEU A 54 2.52 -3.35 9.06
N PHE A 55 2.28 -3.02 10.33
CA PHE A 55 3.25 -3.22 11.41
C PHE A 55 3.72 -4.68 11.50
N GLN A 56 2.82 -5.64 11.32
CA GLN A 56 3.13 -7.07 11.33
C GLN A 56 3.94 -7.56 10.12
N THR A 57 3.95 -6.82 9.01
CA THR A 57 4.45 -7.33 7.73
C THR A 57 5.73 -6.65 7.27
N VAL A 58 5.87 -5.35 7.49
CA VAL A 58 6.93 -4.51 6.88
C VAL A 58 8.34 -5.04 7.15
N GLU A 59 8.61 -5.56 8.35
CA GLU A 59 9.95 -6.04 8.74
C GLU A 59 10.42 -7.29 7.96
N TYR A 60 9.49 -8.06 7.38
CA TYR A 60 9.80 -9.26 6.62
C TYR A 60 10.15 -8.98 5.16
N TRP A 61 9.95 -7.73 4.70
CA TRP A 61 10.24 -7.34 3.33
C TRP A 61 11.61 -6.69 3.22
N PRO A 62 12.34 -6.96 2.13
CA PRO A 62 13.69 -6.43 1.94
C PRO A 62 13.71 -4.89 1.92
N GLU A 63 14.87 -4.33 2.28
CA GLU A 63 15.14 -2.89 2.14
C GLU A 63 14.78 -2.41 0.72
N GLY A 64 14.16 -1.23 0.61
CA GLY A 64 13.75 -0.65 -0.66
C GLY A 64 12.33 -0.99 -1.09
N THR A 65 11.66 -1.92 -0.41
CA THR A 65 10.26 -2.28 -0.69
C THR A 65 9.34 -1.09 -0.42
N THR A 66 8.42 -0.82 -1.34
CA THR A 66 7.40 0.21 -1.17
C THR A 66 6.06 -0.43 -0.82
N PHE A 67 5.47 0.01 0.28
CA PHE A 67 4.12 -0.35 0.69
C PHE A 67 3.17 0.79 0.35
N VAL A 68 2.09 0.48 -0.37
CA VAL A 68 0.98 1.41 -0.58
C VAL A 68 -0.21 0.89 0.20
N SER A 69 -0.61 1.63 1.23
CA SER A 69 -1.76 1.29 2.07
C SER A 69 -2.84 2.35 1.91
N VAL A 70 -3.96 1.96 1.31
CA VAL A 70 -5.08 2.85 1.02
C VAL A 70 -6.28 2.42 1.85
N VAL A 71 -6.43 3.03 3.03
CA VAL A 71 -7.63 2.94 3.86
C VAL A 71 -7.96 4.36 4.30
N ASP A 72 -8.92 4.98 3.60
CA ASP A 72 -9.04 6.44 3.61
C ASP A 72 -10.46 6.98 3.85
N PRO A 73 -10.91 7.09 5.11
CA PRO A 73 -12.27 7.55 5.43
C PRO A 73 -12.60 9.00 5.02
N GLY A 74 -11.63 9.75 4.53
CA GLY A 74 -11.77 11.16 4.14
C GLY A 74 -11.20 11.43 2.74
N VAL A 75 -11.26 10.41 1.88
CA VAL A 75 -10.97 10.55 0.46
C VAL A 75 -11.77 11.72 -0.14
N GLY A 76 -11.13 12.50 -1.02
CA GLY A 76 -11.74 13.72 -1.61
C GLY A 76 -11.70 14.96 -0.72
N SER A 77 -11.11 14.88 0.48
CA SER A 77 -10.84 16.05 1.33
C SER A 77 -9.52 16.76 0.98
N SER A 78 -9.13 17.77 1.76
CA SER A 78 -7.84 18.45 1.65
C SER A 78 -6.66 17.66 2.25
N ARG A 79 -6.90 16.47 2.80
CA ARG A 79 -5.84 15.62 3.34
C ARG A 79 -4.87 15.23 2.23
N LYS A 80 -3.58 15.37 2.52
CA LYS A 80 -2.50 14.97 1.62
C LYS A 80 -1.98 13.61 2.02
N SER A 81 -1.70 12.77 1.04
CA SER A 81 -0.91 11.56 1.25
C SER A 81 0.51 11.91 1.70
N VAL A 82 1.11 10.99 2.43
CA VAL A 82 2.48 11.08 2.93
C VAL A 82 3.28 9.85 2.52
N VAL A 83 4.61 10.02 2.52
CA VAL A 83 5.56 8.94 2.37
C VAL A 83 6.49 8.94 3.58
N ALA A 84 6.61 7.79 4.24
CA ALA A 84 7.55 7.59 5.34
C ALA A 84 8.63 6.59 4.93
N LEU A 85 9.90 6.93 5.20
CA LEU A 85 11.03 6.00 5.12
C LEU A 85 11.29 5.40 6.50
N THR A 86 11.19 4.07 6.62
CA THR A 86 11.46 3.38 7.89
C THR A 86 12.97 3.31 8.17
N LYS A 87 13.35 3.03 9.42
CA LYS A 87 14.77 2.84 9.80
C LYS A 87 15.41 1.61 9.11
N THR A 88 14.59 0.64 8.72
CA THR A 88 14.98 -0.57 8.00
C THR A 88 14.88 -0.40 6.47
N GLY A 89 14.57 0.81 6.00
CA GLY A 89 14.67 1.24 4.62
C GLY A 89 13.53 0.85 3.69
N GLN A 90 12.34 0.55 4.23
CA GLN A 90 11.10 0.43 3.45
C GLN A 90 10.42 1.80 3.32
N TYR A 91 9.66 1.99 2.25
CA TYR A 91 8.84 3.17 2.03
C TYR A 91 7.37 2.84 2.30
N ILE A 92 6.68 3.66 3.08
CA ILE A 92 5.24 3.52 3.36
C ILE A 92 4.51 4.72 2.78
N VAL A 93 3.62 4.47 1.82
CA VAL A 93 2.74 5.45 1.18
C VAL A 93 1.33 5.26 1.73
N THR A 94 0.76 6.30 2.32
CA THR A 94 -0.56 6.26 2.97
C THR A 94 -1.21 7.65 2.94
N PRO A 95 -2.55 7.75 2.98
CA PRO A 95 -3.26 9.01 3.18
C PRO A 95 -2.88 9.75 4.48
#